data_AF-A0A432UC26-F1
#
_entry.id   AF-A0A432UC26-F1
#
_cell.length_a   1.000
_cell.length_b   1.000
_cell.length_c   1.000
_cell.angle_alpha   90.00
_cell.angle_beta   90.00
_cell.angle_gamma   90.00
#
_symmetry.space_group_name_H-M   'P 1'
#
loop_
_entity.id
_entity.type
_entity.pdbx_description
1 polymer ?
#
loop_
_entity_poly.entity_id
_entity_poly.type
_entity_poly.pdbx_seq_one_letter_code
_entity_poly.pdbx_strand_id
1 'polypeptide(L)'
;MTAAAVPMVVVIPDIFIRGKWKIHVSLSHVTAITLGILVYLLPFLYASITADGYGQSGLALAFRENLQRFFNAFDHKEPFYCYLYYVPFLFLPWIFFVGGAILDRFRGFRGLSDVEKWLSLAVLGIFFLFTLSSSRRSYYILPIIPFLSLFTADFVLAPQSIRIREISVKAQTVFLAAAGLIALFSPLLIPLIRAWTGFEPPPELWLSAFAAGAFCLMCLVAGRSGFFIRVAGDQMSASLASLVLAGLVLLGAFFCFQQNSLEIYRTNKPFLLELKKNISDIPPERIGLSKNMAFVLFYLDARRPLWDLAKHANLEHFLHIKGKKIIIARKRDAKRILPALPAGSYRQTLAARTFPWSRRNEKRLVAWEVF
;
A
#
# COMPACT_ATOMS: atom_id res chain seq x y z
N MET A 1 -1.14 -17.28 -4.11
CA MET A 1 -0.15 -17.99 -3.29
C MET A 1 -0.33 -17.66 -1.83
N THR A 2 -0.38 -16.36 -1.49
CA THR A 2 -0.53 -15.86 -0.13
C THR A 2 -1.68 -16.50 0.66
N ALA A 3 -2.85 -16.64 0.02
CA ALA A 3 -4.04 -17.21 0.64
C ALA A 3 -3.90 -18.67 1.07
N ALA A 4 -2.99 -19.45 0.45
CA ALA A 4 -2.73 -20.84 0.83
C ALA A 4 -1.45 -20.98 1.66
N ALA A 5 -0.40 -20.25 1.29
CA ALA A 5 0.91 -20.35 1.93
C ALA A 5 0.91 -19.78 3.36
N VAL A 6 0.21 -18.67 3.62
CA VAL A 6 0.16 -18.07 4.96
C VAL A 6 -0.51 -19.02 5.97
N PRO A 7 -1.71 -19.59 5.71
CA PRO A 7 -2.29 -20.59 6.60
C PRO A 7 -1.36 -21.78 6.87
N MET A 8 -0.69 -22.32 5.85
CA MET A 8 0.26 -23.42 6.04
C MET A 8 1.41 -23.02 6.97
N VAL A 9 2.01 -21.84 6.75
CA VAL A 9 3.09 -21.31 7.58
C VAL A 9 2.64 -21.07 9.04
N VAL A 10 1.37 -20.75 9.27
CA VAL A 10 0.79 -20.55 10.60
C VAL A 10 0.46 -21.88 11.30
N VAL A 11 0.05 -22.91 10.55
CA VAL A 11 -0.31 -24.23 11.08
C VAL A 11 0.93 -25.08 11.39
N ILE A 12 1.99 -24.97 10.59
CA ILE A 12 3.22 -25.76 10.76
C ILE A 12 3.80 -25.65 12.19
N PRO A 13 3.98 -24.45 12.78
CA PRO A 13 4.44 -24.33 14.16
C PRO A 13 3.54 -25.04 15.18
N ASP A 14 2.22 -25.01 15.00
CA ASP A 14 1.27 -25.68 15.89
C ASP A 14 1.46 -27.19 15.87
N ILE A 15 1.66 -27.76 14.67
CA ILE A 15 1.95 -29.19 14.49
C ILE A 15 3.23 -29.59 15.23
N PHE A 16 4.31 -28.81 15.09
CA PHE A 16 5.59 -29.10 15.73
C PHE A 16 5.57 -28.92 17.24
N ILE A 17 4.93 -27.86 17.75
CA ILE A 17 4.87 -27.57 19.18
C ILE A 17 3.98 -28.60 19.90
N ARG A 18 2.78 -28.87 19.36
CA ARG A 18 1.81 -29.72 20.04
C ARG A 18 1.97 -31.21 19.69
N GLY A 19 2.66 -31.55 18.61
CA GLY A 19 2.81 -32.92 18.12
C GLY A 19 1.51 -33.57 17.59
N LYS A 20 0.41 -32.81 17.46
CA LYS A 20 -0.93 -33.34 17.15
C LYS A 20 -1.29 -33.23 15.67
N TRP A 21 -0.43 -33.70 14.78
CA TRP A 21 -0.65 -33.64 13.32
C TRP A 21 -1.96 -34.32 12.86
N LYS A 22 -2.40 -35.37 13.58
CA LYS A 22 -3.62 -36.12 13.26
C LYS A 22 -4.90 -35.28 13.32
N ILE A 23 -4.91 -34.18 14.08
CA ILE A 23 -6.06 -33.26 14.13
C ILE A 23 -6.28 -32.59 12.78
N HIS A 24 -5.20 -32.33 12.03
CA HIS A 24 -5.20 -31.65 10.75
C HIS A 24 -5.43 -32.60 9.56
N VAL A 25 -5.55 -33.91 9.82
CA VAL A 25 -5.77 -34.94 8.81
C VAL A 25 -7.03 -35.72 9.18
N SER A 26 -8.20 -35.16 8.85
CA SER A 26 -9.49 -35.84 8.99
C SER A 26 -10.22 -35.87 7.67
N LEU A 27 -11.23 -36.75 7.55
CA LEU A 27 -12.08 -36.83 6.36
C LEU A 27 -12.69 -35.45 6.02
N SER A 28 -13.09 -34.68 7.04
CA SER A 28 -13.61 -33.32 6.86
C SER A 28 -12.57 -32.36 6.25
N HIS A 29 -11.29 -32.49 6.59
CA HIS A 29 -10.24 -31.68 5.96
C HIS A 29 -10.02 -32.09 4.50
N VAL A 30 -10.03 -33.39 4.21
CA VAL A 30 -9.89 -33.91 2.84
C VAL A 30 -11.05 -33.46 1.97
N THR A 31 -12.29 -33.55 2.46
CA THR A 31 -13.47 -33.09 1.72
C THR A 31 -13.44 -31.58 1.52
N ALA A 32 -13.05 -30.80 2.54
CA ALA A 32 -12.90 -29.35 2.42
C ALA A 32 -11.82 -28.93 1.39
N ILE A 33 -10.66 -29.59 1.39
CA ILE A 33 -9.61 -29.35 0.39
C ILE A 33 -10.11 -29.69 -1.01
N THR A 34 -10.78 -30.83 -1.17
CA THR A 34 -11.32 -31.27 -2.47
C THR A 34 -12.35 -30.28 -3.00
N LEU A 35 -13.31 -29.88 -2.16
CA LEU A 35 -14.31 -28.88 -2.52
C LEU A 35 -13.67 -27.53 -2.85
N GLY A 36 -12.67 -27.11 -2.06
CA GLY A 36 -11.93 -25.86 -2.30
C GLY A 36 -11.18 -25.86 -3.64
N ILE A 37 -10.53 -26.96 -3.99
CA ILE A 37 -9.85 -27.13 -5.30
C ILE A 37 -10.88 -27.08 -6.43
N LEU A 38 -12.00 -27.80 -6.29
CA LEU A 38 -13.06 -27.77 -7.31
C LEU A 38 -13.59 -26.36 -7.52
N VAL A 39 -13.99 -25.67 -6.45
CA VAL A 39 -14.47 -24.29 -6.50
C VAL A 39 -13.43 -23.35 -7.13
N TYR A 40 -12.15 -23.53 -6.82
CA TYR A 40 -11.06 -22.75 -7.42
C TYR A 40 -10.92 -23.00 -8.93
N LEU A 41 -11.02 -24.25 -9.38
CA LEU A 41 -10.80 -24.64 -10.76
C LEU A 41 -12.00 -24.39 -11.69
N LEU A 42 -13.24 -24.41 -11.14
CA LEU A 42 -14.47 -24.26 -11.92
C LEU A 42 -14.49 -23.02 -12.84
N PRO A 43 -14.11 -21.80 -12.39
CA PRO A 43 -14.07 -20.63 -13.25
C PRO A 43 -13.06 -20.74 -14.40
N PHE A 44 -11.91 -21.41 -14.17
CA PHE A 44 -10.91 -21.62 -15.22
C PHE A 44 -11.39 -22.61 -16.27
N LEU A 45 -12.05 -23.69 -15.83
CA LEU A 45 -12.67 -24.66 -16.73
C LEU A 45 -13.76 -24.00 -17.57
N TYR A 46 -14.67 -23.25 -16.93
CA TYR A 46 -15.71 -22.52 -17.63
C TYR A 46 -15.15 -21.54 -18.66
N ALA A 47 -14.15 -20.75 -18.29
CA ALA A 47 -13.50 -19.80 -19.20
C ALA A 47 -12.80 -20.52 -20.37
N SER A 48 -12.18 -21.68 -20.12
CA SER A 48 -11.51 -22.46 -21.17
C SER A 48 -12.46 -23.03 -22.23
N ILE A 49 -13.74 -23.22 -21.88
CA ILE A 49 -14.77 -23.75 -22.78
C ILE A 49 -15.54 -22.63 -23.50
N THR A 50 -15.65 -21.44 -22.89
CA THR A 50 -16.51 -20.35 -23.39
C THR A 50 -15.76 -19.18 -24.04
N ALA A 51 -14.45 -19.04 -23.79
CA ALA A 51 -13.67 -17.92 -24.32
C ALA A 51 -13.02 -18.25 -25.67
N ASP A 52 -13.84 -18.34 -26.73
CA ASP A 52 -13.34 -18.48 -28.10
C ASP A 52 -12.43 -17.30 -28.48
N GLY A 53 -11.22 -17.60 -28.96
CA GLY A 53 -10.24 -16.60 -29.43
C GLY A 53 -9.35 -15.97 -28.36
N TYR A 54 -9.49 -16.34 -27.08
CA TYR A 54 -8.62 -15.83 -26.01
C TYR A 54 -7.35 -16.69 -25.88
N GLY A 55 -6.25 -16.26 -26.53
CA GLY A 55 -5.01 -17.06 -26.62
C GLY A 55 -4.19 -17.23 -25.33
N GLN A 56 -4.65 -16.74 -24.17
CA GLN A 56 -3.93 -16.88 -22.89
C GLN A 56 -4.69 -17.78 -21.91
N SER A 57 -4.03 -18.84 -21.43
CA SER A 57 -4.56 -19.70 -20.37
C SER A 57 -4.61 -18.97 -19.03
N GLY A 58 -5.80 -18.86 -18.44
CA GLY A 58 -5.99 -18.27 -17.12
C GLY A 58 -5.22 -19.03 -16.02
N LEU A 59 -5.13 -20.36 -16.13
CA LEU A 59 -4.35 -21.18 -15.20
C LEU A 59 -2.84 -20.95 -15.36
N ALA A 60 -2.35 -20.80 -16.59
CA ALA A 60 -0.96 -20.44 -16.85
C ALA A 60 -0.64 -19.06 -16.29
N LEU A 61 -1.57 -18.10 -16.40
CA LEU A 61 -1.43 -16.78 -15.80
C LEU A 61 -1.41 -16.88 -14.26
N ALA A 62 -2.30 -17.67 -13.66
CA ALA A 62 -2.31 -17.91 -12.22
C ALA A 62 -0.99 -18.53 -11.75
N PHE A 63 -0.46 -19.52 -12.46
CA PHE A 63 0.85 -20.13 -12.17
C PHE A 63 1.97 -19.10 -12.26
N ARG A 64 2.01 -18.33 -13.35
CA ARG A 64 3.03 -17.29 -13.58
C ARG A 64 3.02 -16.22 -12.50
N GLU A 65 1.83 -15.73 -12.13
CA GLU A 65 1.66 -14.65 -11.16
C GLU A 65 1.90 -15.08 -9.71
N ASN A 66 1.79 -16.38 -9.40
CA ASN A 66 1.93 -16.89 -8.04
C ASN A 66 3.23 -17.64 -7.81
N LEU A 67 3.48 -18.71 -8.56
CA LEU A 67 4.64 -19.58 -8.37
C LEU A 67 5.88 -19.02 -9.07
N GLN A 68 5.78 -18.72 -10.37
CA GLN A 68 6.94 -18.19 -11.10
C GLN A 68 7.36 -16.83 -10.54
N ARG A 69 6.41 -15.95 -10.21
CA ARG A 69 6.68 -14.65 -9.60
C ARG A 69 7.37 -14.76 -8.22
N PHE A 70 7.04 -15.78 -7.44
CA PHE A 70 7.67 -16.01 -6.13
C PHE A 70 9.14 -16.40 -6.26
N PHE A 71 9.49 -17.30 -7.19
CA PHE A 71 10.89 -17.74 -7.36
C PHE A 71 11.69 -16.83 -8.29
N ASN A 72 11.08 -16.36 -9.38
CA ASN A 72 11.70 -15.62 -10.47
C ASN A 72 10.88 -14.37 -10.82
N ALA A 73 11.07 -13.31 -10.04
CA ALA A 73 10.40 -12.04 -10.28
C ALA A 73 10.83 -11.39 -11.61
N PHE A 74 9.85 -11.00 -12.42
CA PHE A 74 10.02 -10.25 -13.66
C PHE A 74 9.79 -8.74 -13.48
N ASP A 75 9.26 -8.32 -12.34
CA ASP A 75 9.09 -6.92 -11.92
C ASP A 75 9.13 -6.81 -10.37
N HIS A 76 9.21 -5.59 -9.83
CA HIS A 76 9.18 -5.33 -8.37
C HIS A 76 10.21 -6.14 -7.56
N LYS A 77 11.47 -6.08 -8.01
CA LYS A 77 12.60 -6.59 -7.24
C LYS A 77 13.03 -5.52 -6.24
N GLU A 78 12.77 -5.78 -4.96
CA GLU A 78 13.33 -4.99 -3.87
C GLU A 78 14.43 -5.76 -3.14
N PRO A 79 15.31 -5.08 -2.39
CA PRO A 79 16.31 -5.76 -1.56
C PRO A 79 15.66 -6.72 -0.55
N PHE A 80 16.39 -7.77 -0.15
CA PHE A 80 15.86 -8.78 0.78
C PHE A 80 15.44 -8.18 2.13
N TYR A 81 16.07 -7.09 2.55
CA TYR A 81 15.79 -6.40 3.80
C TYR A 81 14.60 -5.43 3.73
N CYS A 82 13.89 -5.31 2.60
CA CYS A 82 12.84 -4.29 2.44
C CYS A 82 11.76 -4.36 3.54
N TYR A 83 11.41 -5.57 3.99
CA TYR A 83 10.41 -5.76 5.03
C TYR A 83 10.87 -5.39 6.45
N LEU A 84 12.18 -5.26 6.69
CA LEU A 84 12.70 -4.64 7.91
C LEU A 84 12.33 -3.15 8.00
N TYR A 85 12.02 -2.50 6.87
CA TYR A 85 11.56 -1.12 6.82
C TYR A 85 10.03 -1.04 6.73
N TYR A 86 9.41 -1.89 5.90
CA TYR A 86 7.95 -1.83 5.70
C TYR A 86 7.15 -2.27 6.92
N VAL A 87 7.59 -3.31 7.64
CA VAL A 87 6.85 -3.78 8.83
C VAL A 87 6.78 -2.67 9.90
N PRO A 88 7.91 -2.03 10.28
CA PRO A 88 7.84 -0.89 11.19
C PRO A 88 6.93 0.23 10.72
N PHE A 89 7.01 0.59 9.43
CA PHE A 89 6.19 1.65 8.87
C PHE A 89 4.69 1.33 8.89
N LEU A 90 4.32 0.10 8.53
CA LEU A 90 2.93 -0.38 8.56
C LEU A 90 2.36 -0.43 9.99
N PHE A 91 3.22 -0.55 11.00
CA PHE A 91 2.83 -0.65 12.39
C PHE A 91 2.97 0.66 13.17
N LEU A 92 3.34 1.77 12.50
CA LEU A 92 3.28 3.08 13.11
C LEU A 92 1.85 3.41 13.56
N PRO A 93 1.67 4.07 14.73
CA PRO A 93 2.72 4.60 15.59
C PRO A 93 3.26 3.59 16.62
N TRP A 94 2.79 2.34 16.67
CA TRP A 94 3.01 1.37 17.76
C TRP A 94 4.37 0.65 17.73
N ILE A 95 5.35 1.20 17.02
CA ILE A 95 6.61 0.53 16.74
C ILE A 95 7.40 0.19 18.01
N PHE A 96 7.34 1.02 19.05
CA PHE A 96 8.06 0.76 20.30
C PHE A 96 7.45 -0.38 21.12
N PHE A 97 6.15 -0.65 20.97
CA PHE A 97 5.51 -1.82 21.56
C PHE A 97 5.89 -3.10 20.80
N VAL A 98 5.94 -3.06 19.47
CA VAL A 98 6.42 -4.20 18.67
C VAL A 98 7.88 -4.51 18.99
N GLY A 99 8.74 -3.48 19.03
CA GLY A 99 10.14 -3.65 19.37
C GLY A 99 10.32 -4.23 20.78
N GLY A 100 9.51 -3.76 21.74
CA GLY A 100 9.45 -4.31 23.09
C GLY A 100 9.03 -5.78 23.10
N ALA A 101 7.97 -6.13 22.39
CA ALA A 101 7.46 -7.49 22.26
C ALA A 101 8.51 -8.43 21.64
N ILE A 102 9.19 -8.01 20.56
CA ILE A 102 10.26 -8.79 19.93
C ILE A 102 11.40 -9.04 20.93
N LEU A 103 11.87 -7.98 21.62
CA LEU A 103 12.97 -8.08 22.57
C LEU A 103 12.63 -8.99 23.75
N ASP A 104 11.43 -8.85 24.30
CA ASP A 104 10.94 -9.65 25.42
C ASP A 104 10.82 -11.12 25.05
N ARG A 105 10.13 -11.43 23.94
CA ARG A 105 9.93 -12.81 23.47
C ARG A 105 11.23 -13.47 23.02
N PHE A 106 12.17 -12.71 22.45
CA PHE A 106 13.51 -13.22 22.12
C PHE A 106 14.30 -13.61 23.37
N ARG A 107 14.28 -12.79 24.43
CA ARG A 107 14.99 -13.07 25.69
C ARG A 107 14.34 -14.21 26.50
N GLY A 108 13.02 -14.29 26.45
CA GLY A 108 12.21 -15.23 27.24
C GLY A 108 11.78 -16.50 26.50
N PHE A 109 12.21 -16.74 25.25
CA PHE A 109 11.60 -17.72 24.34
C PHE A 109 11.39 -19.12 24.95
N ARG A 110 12.36 -19.61 25.72
CA ARG A 110 12.31 -20.94 26.35
C ARG A 110 11.19 -21.06 27.39
N GLY A 111 10.91 -19.98 28.11
CA GLY A 111 9.89 -19.91 29.18
C GLY A 111 8.49 -19.56 28.67
N LEU A 112 8.32 -19.33 27.37
CA LEU A 112 7.01 -19.05 26.78
C LEU A 112 6.10 -20.28 26.79
N SER A 113 4.80 -20.05 26.98
CA SER A 113 3.75 -21.04 26.77
C SER A 113 3.70 -21.48 25.30
N ASP A 114 3.04 -22.61 25.03
CA ASP A 114 2.90 -23.14 23.67
C ASP A 114 2.19 -22.16 22.73
N VAL A 115 1.22 -21.38 23.25
CA VAL A 115 0.49 -20.36 22.47
C VAL A 115 1.40 -19.19 22.10
N GLU A 116 2.19 -18.70 23.06
CA GLU A 116 3.16 -17.62 22.82
C GLU A 116 4.26 -18.04 21.84
N LYS A 117 4.75 -19.29 21.95
CA LYS A 117 5.71 -19.88 21.00
C LYS A 117 5.10 -19.99 19.61
N TRP A 118 3.88 -20.50 19.51
CA TRP A 118 3.16 -20.60 18.24
C TRP A 118 3.03 -19.22 17.58
N LEU A 119 2.57 -18.21 18.33
CA LEU A 119 2.37 -16.86 17.81
C LEU A 119 3.69 -16.23 17.34
N SER A 120 4.77 -16.41 18.11
CA SER A 120 6.11 -15.94 17.75
C SER A 120 6.60 -16.58 16.44
N LEU A 121 6.43 -17.90 16.31
CA LEU A 121 6.83 -18.65 15.12
C LEU A 121 5.94 -18.33 13.91
N ALA A 122 4.65 -18.06 14.11
CA ALA A 122 3.74 -17.62 13.05
C ALA A 122 4.16 -16.25 12.50
N VAL A 123 4.46 -15.27 13.36
CA VAL A 123 4.97 -13.95 12.96
C VAL A 123 6.28 -14.09 12.18
N LEU A 124 7.25 -14.87 12.71
CA LEU A 124 8.53 -15.11 12.04
C LEU A 124 8.33 -15.84 10.70
N GLY A 125 7.51 -16.88 10.67
CA GLY A 125 7.22 -17.66 9.48
C GLY A 125 6.63 -16.79 8.36
N ILE A 126 5.63 -15.95 8.68
CA ILE A 126 5.04 -15.03 7.71
C ILE A 126 6.08 -14.02 7.23
N PHE A 127 6.88 -13.44 8.14
CA PHE A 127 7.94 -12.51 7.78
C PHE A 127 8.94 -13.14 6.80
N PHE A 128 9.42 -14.35 7.09
CA PHE A 128 10.36 -15.06 6.24
C PHE A 128 9.74 -15.51 4.92
N LEU A 129 8.49 -15.97 4.91
CA LEU A 129 7.79 -16.33 3.68
C LEU A 129 7.82 -15.20 2.65
N PHE A 130 7.51 -13.96 3.07
CA PHE A 130 7.53 -12.82 2.17
C PHE A 130 8.94 -12.31 1.88
N THR A 131 9.84 -12.35 2.86
CA THR A 131 11.23 -11.94 2.68
C THR A 131 11.95 -12.82 1.66
N LEU A 132 11.68 -14.13 1.66
CA LEU A 132 12.26 -15.09 0.72
C LEU A 132 11.64 -15.03 -0.69
N SER A 133 10.49 -14.39 -0.86
CA SER A 133 9.91 -14.14 -2.19
C SER A 133 10.84 -13.26 -3.03
N SER A 134 11.06 -13.64 -4.28
CA SER A 134 11.79 -12.87 -5.30
C SER A 134 11.07 -11.55 -5.64
N SER A 135 9.73 -11.58 -5.68
CA SER A 135 8.91 -10.38 -5.94
C SER A 135 8.40 -9.82 -4.62
N ARG A 136 8.71 -8.54 -4.37
CA ARG A 136 8.42 -7.88 -3.09
C ARG A 136 7.73 -6.55 -3.37
N ARG A 137 6.60 -6.33 -2.69
CA ARG A 137 5.90 -5.04 -2.63
C ARG A 137 5.59 -4.71 -1.19
N SER A 138 5.51 -3.43 -0.86
CA SER A 138 5.26 -2.94 0.50
C SER A 138 4.03 -3.56 1.16
N TYR A 139 2.96 -3.79 0.41
CA TYR A 139 1.70 -4.33 0.93
C TYR A 139 1.59 -5.86 0.89
N TYR A 140 2.54 -6.59 0.29
CA TYR A 140 2.43 -8.06 0.26
C TYR A 140 2.48 -8.67 1.66
N ILE A 141 3.24 -8.05 2.58
CA ILE A 141 3.41 -8.54 3.94
C ILE A 141 2.22 -8.25 4.87
N LEU A 142 1.19 -7.54 4.42
CA LEU A 142 0.02 -7.18 5.25
C LEU A 142 -0.61 -8.35 6.05
N PRO A 143 -0.59 -9.61 5.59
CA PRO A 143 -1.07 -10.73 6.40
C PRO A 143 -0.33 -10.93 7.74
N ILE A 144 0.86 -10.35 7.94
CA ILE A 144 1.56 -10.38 9.23
C ILE A 144 0.85 -9.54 10.30
N ILE A 145 0.14 -8.48 9.88
CA ILE A 145 -0.39 -7.44 10.78
C ILE A 145 -1.30 -8.00 11.88
N PRO A 146 -2.32 -8.85 11.61
CA PRO A 146 -3.15 -9.39 12.69
C PRO A 146 -2.35 -10.20 13.72
N PHE A 147 -1.37 -11.00 13.28
CA PHE A 147 -0.50 -11.77 14.19
C PHE A 147 0.41 -10.85 14.98
N LEU A 148 0.96 -9.83 14.35
CA LEU A 148 1.81 -8.83 15.01
C LEU A 148 1.03 -8.01 16.05
N SER A 149 -0.25 -7.71 15.78
CA SER A 149 -1.16 -7.07 16.74
C SER A 149 -1.43 -7.95 17.95
N LEU A 150 -1.74 -9.23 17.76
CA LEU A 150 -1.89 -10.18 18.87
C LEU A 150 -0.60 -10.32 19.66
N PHE A 151 0.53 -10.47 18.97
CA PHE A 151 1.86 -10.60 19.56
C PHE A 151 2.22 -9.38 20.42
N THR A 152 1.87 -8.18 19.95
CA THR A 152 2.09 -6.94 20.68
C THR A 152 1.15 -6.79 21.87
N ALA A 153 -0.13 -7.15 21.71
CA ALA A 153 -1.11 -7.07 22.79
C ALA A 153 -0.76 -8.02 23.94
N ASP A 154 -0.38 -9.26 23.60
CA ASP A 154 0.09 -10.28 24.53
C ASP A 154 1.29 -9.77 25.37
N PHE A 155 2.27 -9.11 24.73
CA PHE A 155 3.37 -8.46 25.45
C PHE A 155 2.93 -7.31 26.37
N VAL A 156 2.04 -6.43 25.91
CA VAL A 156 1.59 -5.27 26.69
C VAL A 156 0.84 -5.73 27.95
N LEU A 157 0.07 -6.81 27.85
CA LEU A 157 -0.72 -7.37 28.94
C LEU A 157 0.08 -8.33 29.84
N ALA A 158 1.24 -8.81 29.41
CA ALA A 158 2.06 -9.76 30.15
C ALA A 158 2.57 -9.17 31.50
N PRO A 159 2.22 -9.76 32.66
CA PRO A 159 2.68 -9.27 33.96
C PRO A 159 4.18 -9.47 34.20
N GLN A 160 4.80 -10.46 33.57
CA GLN A 160 6.22 -10.79 33.71
C GLN A 160 7.18 -9.83 33.00
N SER A 161 6.68 -8.96 32.11
CA SER A 161 7.49 -8.15 31.18
C SER A 161 7.68 -6.70 31.63
N ILE A 162 7.59 -6.43 32.95
CA ILE A 162 7.47 -5.09 33.55
C ILE A 162 8.51 -4.11 33.01
N ARG A 163 9.80 -4.45 33.07
CA ARG A 163 10.89 -3.53 32.71
C ARG A 163 10.88 -3.14 31.23
N ILE A 164 10.70 -4.11 30.32
CA ILE A 164 10.69 -3.84 28.89
C ILE A 164 9.42 -3.07 28.53
N ARG A 165 8.28 -3.42 29.13
CA ARG A 165 7.01 -2.70 28.95
C ARG A 165 7.13 -1.24 29.37
N GLU A 166 7.72 -0.93 30.52
CA GLU A 166 7.94 0.44 30.97
C GLU A 166 8.82 1.25 30.01
N ILE A 167 9.90 0.63 29.48
CA ILE A 167 10.76 1.27 28.48
C ILE A 167 9.96 1.55 27.21
N SER A 168 9.18 0.58 26.72
CA SER A 168 8.31 0.75 25.55
C SER A 168 7.28 1.85 25.74
N VAL A 169 6.62 1.92 26.90
CA VAL A 169 5.65 2.99 27.24
C VAL A 169 6.33 4.35 27.24
N LYS A 170 7.50 4.49 27.87
CA LYS A 170 8.26 5.74 27.89
C LYS A 170 8.70 6.16 26.48
N ALA A 171 9.26 5.24 25.70
CA ALA A 171 9.69 5.50 24.32
C ALA A 171 8.50 5.91 23.44
N GLN A 172 7.38 5.20 23.54
CA GLN A 172 6.14 5.52 22.82
C GLN A 172 5.60 6.90 23.22
N THR A 173 5.66 7.25 24.50
CA THR A 173 5.23 8.57 25.01
C THR A 173 6.09 9.68 24.42
N VAL A 174 7.42 9.52 24.44
CA VAL A 174 8.35 10.50 23.87
C VAL A 174 8.13 10.65 22.35
N PHE A 175 7.94 9.54 21.65
CA PHE A 175 7.68 9.54 20.21
C PHE A 175 6.38 10.26 19.85
N LEU A 176 5.27 9.93 20.52
CA LEU A 176 3.98 10.59 20.28
C LEU A 176 3.99 12.06 20.72
N ALA A 177 4.68 12.39 21.80
CA ALA A 177 4.85 13.78 22.23
C ALA A 177 5.65 14.58 21.20
N ALA A 178 6.74 14.03 20.66
CA ALA A 178 7.52 14.66 19.61
C ALA A 178 6.70 14.86 18.33
N ALA A 179 5.97 13.83 17.89
CA ALA A 179 5.06 13.93 16.74
C ALA A 179 3.95 14.97 16.98
N GLY A 180 3.35 14.97 18.16
CA GLY A 180 2.33 15.93 18.57
C GLY A 180 2.85 17.38 18.62
N LEU A 181 4.08 17.60 19.11
CA LEU A 181 4.73 18.92 19.11
C LEU A 181 5.04 19.39 17.70
N ILE A 182 5.59 18.54 16.83
CA ILE A 182 5.84 18.88 15.42
C ILE A 182 4.52 19.27 14.73
N ALA A 183 3.45 18.52 14.98
CA ALA A 183 2.14 18.78 14.42
C ALA A 183 1.53 20.09 14.98
N LEU A 184 1.65 20.34 16.28
CA LEU A 184 1.21 21.57 16.95
C LEU A 184 1.95 22.80 16.41
N PHE A 185 3.26 22.69 16.17
CA PHE A 185 4.04 23.79 15.59
C PHE A 185 3.95 23.87 14.07
N SER A 186 3.08 23.08 13.43
CA SER A 186 2.95 23.09 11.97
C SER A 186 2.76 24.50 11.37
N PRO A 187 1.95 25.43 11.91
CA PRO A 187 1.81 26.77 11.31
C PRO A 187 3.13 27.56 11.25
N LEU A 188 4.03 27.35 12.21
CA LEU A 188 5.36 27.95 12.24
C LEU A 188 6.33 27.25 11.28
N LEU A 189 6.16 25.95 11.05
CA LEU A 189 6.96 25.15 10.13
C LEU A 189 6.58 25.36 8.65
N ILE A 190 5.34 25.76 8.34
CA ILE A 190 4.88 25.92 6.95
C ILE A 190 5.69 26.96 6.16
N PRO A 191 5.96 28.19 6.65
CA PRO A 191 6.79 29.15 5.93
C PRO A 191 8.19 28.59 5.62
N LEU A 192 8.78 27.85 6.56
CA LEU A 192 10.09 27.21 6.39
C LEU A 192 10.04 26.11 5.32
N ILE A 193 9.03 25.25 5.35
CA ILE A 193 8.82 24.19 4.35
C ILE A 193 8.63 24.82 2.96
N ARG A 194 7.84 25.89 2.86
CA ARG A 194 7.62 26.63 1.60
C ARG A 194 8.94 27.19 1.07
N ALA A 195 9.72 27.86 1.91
CA ALA A 195 11.00 28.44 1.51
C ALA A 195 12.02 27.37 1.05
N TRP A 196 12.08 26.24 1.74
CA TRP A 196 13.08 25.21 1.46
C TRP A 196 12.72 24.29 0.29
N THR A 197 11.45 23.95 0.14
CA THR A 197 11.01 22.93 -0.83
C THR A 197 10.21 23.49 -2.00
N GLY A 198 9.73 24.73 -1.89
CA GLY A 198 8.75 25.33 -2.79
C GLY A 198 7.36 24.69 -2.71
N PHE A 199 7.14 23.69 -1.83
CA PHE A 199 5.84 23.07 -1.63
C PHE A 199 4.89 24.05 -0.97
N GLU A 200 3.71 24.25 -1.56
CA GLU A 200 2.64 25.08 -0.98
C GLU A 200 1.61 24.18 -0.31
N PRO A 201 1.62 23.99 1.01
CA PRO A 201 0.71 23.08 1.69
C PRO A 201 -0.70 23.68 1.73
N PRO A 202 -1.77 22.89 1.51
CA PRO A 202 -3.12 23.40 1.56
C PRO A 202 -3.51 23.75 3.01
N PRO A 203 -4.43 24.72 3.22
CA PRO A 203 -4.88 25.12 4.56
C PRO A 203 -5.30 23.96 5.45
N GLU A 204 -6.10 23.05 4.89
CA GLU A 204 -6.61 21.87 5.57
C GLU A 204 -5.49 20.98 6.14
N LEU A 205 -4.34 20.89 5.47
CA LEU A 205 -3.24 20.03 5.91
C LEU A 205 -2.62 20.52 7.22
N TRP A 206 -2.29 21.81 7.30
CA TRP A 206 -1.62 22.35 8.48
C TRP A 206 -2.60 22.71 9.60
N LEU A 207 -3.84 23.08 9.29
CA LEU A 207 -4.89 23.26 10.30
C LEU A 207 -5.21 21.93 11.00
N SER A 208 -5.39 20.85 10.22
CA SER A 208 -5.61 19.52 10.79
C SER A 208 -4.38 19.00 11.54
N ALA A 209 -3.15 19.28 11.06
CA ALA A 209 -1.94 18.96 11.81
C ALA A 209 -1.86 19.70 13.16
N PHE A 210 -2.13 21.01 13.18
CA PHE A 210 -2.18 21.81 14.40
C PHE A 210 -3.18 21.23 15.41
N ALA A 211 -4.41 21.00 14.97
CA ALA A 211 -5.47 20.44 15.82
C ALA A 211 -5.09 19.04 16.33
N ALA A 212 -4.59 18.16 15.46
CA ALA A 212 -4.15 16.82 15.84
C ALA A 212 -3.01 16.86 16.87
N GLY A 213 -2.05 17.77 16.71
CA GLY A 213 -0.98 17.98 17.67
C GLY A 213 -1.50 18.40 19.05
N ALA A 214 -2.41 19.38 19.09
CA ALA A 214 -3.05 19.84 20.32
C ALA A 214 -3.82 18.70 21.03
N PHE A 215 -4.68 17.99 20.30
CA PHE A 215 -5.46 16.88 20.85
C PHE A 215 -4.57 15.71 21.30
N CYS A 216 -3.52 15.38 20.53
CA CYS A 216 -2.56 14.34 20.90
C CYS A 216 -1.87 14.67 22.23
N LEU A 217 -1.35 15.89 22.37
CA LEU A 217 -0.69 16.33 23.61
C LEU A 217 -1.66 16.40 24.78
N MET A 218 -2.90 16.84 24.54
CA MET A 218 -3.97 16.84 25.54
C MET A 218 -4.25 15.42 26.07
N CYS A 219 -4.32 14.41 25.19
CA CYS A 219 -4.47 13.01 25.60
C CYS A 219 -3.32 12.55 26.49
N LEU A 220 -2.07 12.87 26.12
CA LEU A 220 -0.88 12.49 26.90
C LEU A 220 -0.85 13.16 28.29
N VAL A 221 -1.23 14.44 28.37
CA VAL A 221 -1.33 15.17 29.65
C VAL A 221 -2.45 14.60 30.52
N ALA A 222 -3.62 14.29 29.94
CA ALA A 222 -4.73 13.67 30.66
C ALA A 222 -4.38 12.28 31.24
N GLY A 223 -3.50 11.52 30.57
CA GLY A 223 -2.92 10.28 31.10
C GLY A 223 -2.08 10.46 32.35
N ARG A 224 -1.44 11.62 32.52
CA ARG A 224 -0.59 11.96 33.68
C ARG A 224 -1.37 12.59 34.82
N SER A 225 -2.43 13.34 34.54
CA SER A 225 -3.24 14.02 35.55
C SER A 225 -4.19 13.09 36.32
N GLY A 226 -4.18 11.79 36.01
CA GLY A 226 -5.03 10.80 36.64
C GLY A 226 -6.48 10.80 36.15
N PHE A 227 -6.80 11.57 35.11
CA PHE A 227 -8.14 11.60 34.50
C PHE A 227 -8.60 10.20 34.09
N PHE A 228 -7.73 9.45 33.41
CA PHE A 228 -8.04 8.08 32.98
C PHE A 228 -7.94 7.03 34.09
N ILE A 229 -7.28 7.32 35.22
CA ILE A 229 -7.18 6.36 36.34
C ILE A 229 -8.57 6.05 36.91
N ARG A 230 -9.45 7.05 36.96
CA ARG A 230 -10.84 6.88 37.45
C ARG A 230 -11.64 5.85 36.66
N VAL A 231 -11.28 5.62 35.40
CA VAL A 231 -11.94 4.67 34.50
C VAL A 231 -11.14 3.37 34.37
N ALA A 232 -9.82 3.47 34.30
CA ALA A 232 -8.92 2.34 34.04
C ALA A 232 -8.50 1.55 35.29
N GLY A 233 -8.74 2.08 36.49
CA GLY A 233 -8.44 1.41 37.77
C GLY A 233 -6.98 1.51 38.23
N ASP A 234 -6.01 1.53 37.31
CA ASP A 234 -4.59 1.66 37.63
C ASP A 234 -3.81 2.62 36.69
N GLN A 235 -2.63 3.07 37.14
CA GLN A 235 -1.79 4.05 36.43
C GLN A 235 -1.21 3.52 35.11
N MET A 236 -0.89 2.23 35.03
CA MET A 236 -0.32 1.63 33.82
C MET A 236 -1.40 1.57 32.72
N SER A 237 -2.59 1.09 33.06
CA SER A 237 -3.73 1.05 32.14
C SER A 237 -4.15 2.44 31.69
N ALA A 238 -4.14 3.44 32.59
CA ALA A 238 -4.39 4.83 32.24
C ALA A 238 -3.33 5.39 31.25
N SER A 239 -2.07 5.02 31.41
CA SER A 239 -0.98 5.42 30.51
C SER A 239 -1.09 4.76 29.14
N LEU A 240 -1.47 3.48 29.08
CA LEU A 240 -1.71 2.78 27.82
C LEU A 240 -2.92 3.37 27.08
N ALA A 241 -4.02 3.64 27.79
CA ALA A 241 -5.21 4.28 27.22
C ALA A 241 -4.91 5.65 26.61
N SER A 242 -4.11 6.48 27.31
CA SER A 242 -3.73 7.81 26.78
C SER A 242 -2.87 7.71 25.53
N LEU A 243 -1.94 6.74 25.46
CA LEU A 243 -1.13 6.49 24.27
C LEU A 243 -1.96 5.98 23.10
N VAL A 244 -2.94 5.10 23.38
CA VAL A 244 -3.87 4.61 22.35
C VAL A 244 -4.66 5.77 21.76
N LEU A 245 -5.27 6.60 22.62
CA LEU A 245 -6.04 7.77 22.19
C LEU A 245 -5.19 8.78 21.42
N ALA A 246 -3.98 9.09 21.90
CA ALA A 246 -3.05 9.99 21.21
C ALA A 246 -2.68 9.47 19.81
N GLY A 247 -2.39 8.17 19.69
CA GLY A 247 -2.11 7.53 18.40
C GLY A 247 -3.32 7.57 17.46
N LEU A 248 -4.53 7.30 17.97
CA LEU A 248 -5.78 7.37 17.19
C LEU A 248 -6.08 8.79 16.70
N VAL A 249 -5.81 9.83 17.51
CA VAL A 249 -5.96 11.22 17.09
C VAL A 249 -5.06 11.53 15.89
N LEU A 250 -3.78 11.14 15.94
CA LEU A 250 -2.84 11.37 14.85
C LEU A 250 -3.21 10.58 13.58
N LEU A 251 -3.57 9.29 13.72
CA LEU A 251 -3.99 8.45 12.60
C LEU A 251 -5.30 8.96 11.98
N GLY A 252 -6.29 9.33 12.80
CA GLY A 252 -7.56 9.88 12.36
C GLY A 252 -7.37 11.19 11.61
N ALA A 253 -6.53 12.10 12.12
CA ALA A 253 -6.18 13.32 11.42
C ALA A 253 -5.54 13.03 10.05
N PHE A 254 -4.61 12.08 10.00
CA PHE A 254 -3.93 11.70 8.77
C PHE A 254 -4.90 11.15 7.71
N PHE A 255 -5.69 10.13 8.06
CA PHE A 255 -6.55 9.43 7.10
C PHE A 255 -7.82 10.19 6.75
N CYS A 256 -8.43 10.92 7.70
CA CYS A 256 -9.70 11.60 7.46
C CYS A 256 -9.52 12.98 6.81
N PHE A 257 -8.42 13.69 7.10
CA PHE A 257 -8.22 15.08 6.67
C PHE A 257 -6.99 15.24 5.79
N GLN A 258 -5.81 14.91 6.31
CA GLN A 258 -4.54 15.26 5.66
C GLN A 258 -4.36 14.56 4.31
N GLN A 259 -4.61 13.25 4.24
CA GLN A 259 -4.51 12.50 2.99
C GLN A 259 -5.45 13.04 1.91
N ASN A 260 -6.68 13.40 2.28
CA ASN A 260 -7.67 13.97 1.37
C ASN A 260 -7.26 15.36 0.87
N SER A 261 -6.75 16.22 1.75
CA SER A 261 -6.27 17.55 1.36
C SER A 261 -5.15 17.51 0.31
N LEU A 262 -4.35 16.43 0.28
CA LEU A 262 -3.27 16.24 -0.68
C LEU A 262 -3.76 15.74 -2.06
N GLU A 263 -5.02 15.30 -2.20
CA GLU A 263 -5.57 14.84 -3.48
C GLU A 263 -5.60 15.96 -4.54
N ILE A 264 -5.62 17.23 -4.13
CA ILE A 264 -5.55 18.38 -5.05
C ILE A 264 -4.31 18.36 -5.95
N TYR A 265 -3.23 17.69 -5.51
CA TYR A 265 -1.99 17.56 -6.27
C TYR A 265 -2.00 16.35 -7.23
N ARG A 266 -3.06 15.53 -7.24
CA ARG A 266 -3.21 14.42 -8.19
C ARG A 266 -3.86 14.90 -9.48
N THR A 267 -3.01 15.19 -10.47
CA THR A 267 -3.43 15.90 -11.69
C THR A 267 -3.93 14.98 -12.82
N ASN A 268 -3.70 13.67 -12.74
CA ASN A 268 -4.07 12.73 -13.80
C ASN A 268 -5.59 12.58 -13.97
N LYS A 269 -6.35 12.45 -12.88
CA LYS A 269 -7.81 12.27 -12.95
C LYS A 269 -8.49 13.52 -13.52
N PRO A 270 -8.24 14.75 -13.02
CA PRO A 270 -8.77 15.97 -13.62
C PRO A 270 -8.41 16.10 -15.10
N PHE A 271 -7.14 15.86 -15.46
CA PHE A 271 -6.69 15.89 -16.85
C PHE A 271 -7.47 14.93 -17.75
N LEU A 272 -7.68 13.68 -17.33
CA LEU A 272 -8.38 12.69 -18.14
C LEU A 272 -9.88 12.97 -18.25
N LEU A 273 -10.51 13.49 -17.20
CA LEU A 273 -11.92 13.89 -17.24
C LEU A 273 -12.15 15.10 -18.15
N GLU A 274 -11.24 16.07 -18.13
CA GLU A 274 -11.25 17.22 -19.04
C GLU A 274 -10.98 16.76 -20.49
N LEU A 275 -9.98 15.89 -20.68
CA LEU A 275 -9.68 15.33 -21.99
C LEU A 275 -10.88 14.58 -22.56
N LYS A 276 -11.57 13.75 -21.76
CA LYS A 276 -12.78 13.01 -22.17
C LYS A 276 -13.85 13.95 -22.72
N LYS A 277 -14.04 15.13 -22.12
CA LYS A 277 -15.00 16.13 -22.61
C LYS A 277 -14.55 16.71 -23.96
N ASN A 278 -13.25 16.94 -24.13
CA ASN A 278 -12.67 17.55 -25.33
C ASN A 278 -12.56 16.61 -26.54
N ILE A 279 -12.66 15.29 -26.33
CA ILE A 279 -12.50 14.27 -27.40
C ILE A 279 -13.74 13.40 -27.56
N SER A 280 -14.90 13.85 -27.07
CA SER A 280 -16.16 13.08 -27.05
C SER A 280 -16.67 12.71 -28.46
N ASP A 281 -16.27 13.46 -29.47
CA ASP A 281 -16.54 13.29 -30.89
C ASP A 281 -15.51 12.41 -31.62
N ILE A 282 -14.40 12.06 -30.96
CA ILE A 282 -13.29 11.32 -31.58
C ILE A 282 -13.46 9.82 -31.30
N PRO A 283 -13.56 8.96 -32.34
CA PRO A 283 -13.68 7.53 -32.14
C PRO A 283 -12.40 6.94 -31.52
N PRO A 284 -12.50 5.86 -30.71
CA PRO A 284 -11.35 5.22 -30.07
C PRO A 284 -10.21 4.83 -31.02
N GLU A 285 -10.54 4.50 -32.27
CA GLU A 285 -9.59 4.14 -33.33
C GLU A 285 -8.63 5.28 -33.71
N ARG A 286 -8.99 6.53 -33.41
CA ARG A 286 -8.16 7.73 -33.65
C ARG A 286 -7.42 8.21 -32.40
N ILE A 287 -7.42 7.42 -31.33
CA ILE A 287 -6.72 7.72 -30.09
C ILE A 287 -5.56 6.74 -29.90
N GLY A 288 -4.36 7.27 -29.77
CA GLY A 288 -3.14 6.52 -29.53
C GLY A 288 -2.52 6.84 -28.17
N LEU A 289 -1.99 5.82 -27.50
CA LEU A 289 -1.29 5.91 -26.23
C LEU A 289 0.20 5.63 -26.43
N SER A 290 1.09 6.37 -25.77
CA SER A 290 2.54 6.09 -25.85
C SER A 290 2.95 4.74 -25.28
N LYS A 291 2.14 4.20 -24.38
CA LYS A 291 2.22 2.86 -23.82
C LYS A 291 0.85 2.51 -23.27
N ASN A 292 0.51 1.22 -23.21
CA ASN A 292 -0.70 0.80 -22.52
C ASN A 292 -0.72 1.31 -21.05
N MET A 293 -1.74 2.10 -20.74
CA MET A 293 -1.98 2.72 -19.43
C MET A 293 -3.44 2.47 -19.04
N ALA A 294 -3.69 1.40 -18.29
CA ALA A 294 -5.04 0.94 -17.94
C ALA A 294 -5.93 2.04 -17.33
N PHE A 295 -5.38 2.91 -16.49
CA PHE A 295 -6.14 4.01 -15.91
C PHE A 295 -6.62 5.04 -16.95
N VAL A 296 -5.88 5.24 -18.06
CA VAL A 296 -6.31 6.14 -19.15
C VAL A 296 -7.52 5.54 -19.85
N LEU A 297 -7.49 4.23 -20.15
CA LEU A 297 -8.63 3.51 -20.75
C LEU A 297 -9.88 3.63 -19.86
N PHE A 298 -9.70 3.43 -18.56
CA PHE A 298 -10.78 3.55 -17.57
C PHE A 298 -11.41 4.94 -17.54
N TYR A 299 -10.61 6.00 -17.39
CA TYR A 299 -11.16 7.35 -17.27
C TYR A 299 -11.72 7.90 -18.59
N LEU A 300 -11.23 7.42 -19.74
CA LEU A 300 -11.80 7.76 -21.04
C LEU A 300 -13.05 6.93 -21.39
N ASP A 301 -13.37 5.89 -20.60
CA ASP A 301 -14.49 4.98 -20.88
C ASP A 301 -14.36 4.32 -22.28
N ALA A 302 -13.13 3.89 -22.58
CA ALA A 302 -12.81 3.29 -23.87
C ALA A 302 -13.43 1.90 -23.99
N ARG A 303 -14.50 1.78 -24.78
CA ARG A 303 -15.19 0.51 -25.07
C ARG A 303 -14.40 -0.45 -25.98
N ARG A 304 -13.34 0.06 -26.61
CA ARG A 304 -12.40 -0.69 -27.47
C ARG A 304 -10.96 -0.38 -27.07
N PRO A 305 -10.01 -1.30 -27.32
CA PRO A 305 -8.59 -1.02 -27.11
C PRO A 305 -8.14 0.20 -27.91
N LEU A 306 -7.31 1.04 -27.29
CA LEU A 306 -6.64 2.16 -27.95
C LEU A 306 -5.30 1.70 -28.55
N TRP A 307 -4.77 2.45 -29.52
CA TRP A 307 -3.50 2.10 -30.16
C TRP A 307 -2.34 2.22 -29.18
N ASP A 308 -1.54 1.15 -29.05
CA ASP A 308 -0.27 1.19 -28.31
C ASP A 308 0.86 1.61 -29.25
N LEU A 309 1.21 2.89 -29.20
CA LEU A 309 2.24 3.52 -30.04
C LEU A 309 3.67 3.22 -29.57
N ALA A 310 3.86 2.43 -28.51
CA ALA A 310 5.19 1.93 -28.14
C ALA A 310 5.79 1.00 -29.20
N LYS A 311 4.95 0.38 -30.03
CA LYS A 311 5.35 -0.51 -31.13
C LYS A 311 5.40 0.29 -32.44
N HIS A 312 6.53 0.27 -33.14
CA HIS A 312 6.70 1.00 -34.41
C HIS A 312 5.62 0.68 -35.44
N ALA A 313 5.29 -0.61 -35.62
CA ALA A 313 4.26 -1.02 -36.58
C ALA A 313 2.88 -0.37 -36.30
N ASN A 314 2.52 -0.22 -35.02
CA ASN A 314 1.26 0.43 -34.65
C ASN A 314 1.26 1.93 -34.91
N LEU A 315 2.43 2.58 -34.76
CA LEU A 315 2.56 4.00 -35.05
C LEU A 315 2.32 4.28 -36.52
N GLU A 316 2.93 3.53 -37.43
CA GLU A 316 2.70 3.73 -38.88
C GLU A 316 1.23 3.55 -39.25
N HIS A 317 0.59 2.47 -38.80
CA HIS A 317 -0.84 2.24 -39.04
C HIS A 317 -1.69 3.39 -38.50
N PHE A 318 -1.39 3.87 -37.29
CA PHE A 318 -2.09 4.99 -36.68
C PHE A 318 -1.96 6.28 -37.48
N LEU A 319 -0.79 6.53 -38.10
CA LEU A 319 -0.57 7.71 -38.92
C LEU A 319 -1.37 7.68 -40.22
N HIS A 320 -1.61 6.51 -40.81
CA HIS A 320 -2.44 6.36 -42.01
C HIS A 320 -3.94 6.57 -41.76
N ILE A 321 -4.40 6.54 -40.51
CA ILE A 321 -5.80 6.82 -40.19
C ILE A 321 -6.12 8.28 -40.53
N LYS A 322 -7.14 8.47 -41.36
CA LYS A 322 -7.60 9.79 -41.79
C LYS A 322 -8.42 10.48 -40.71
N GLY A 323 -8.31 11.81 -40.66
CA GLY A 323 -9.04 12.69 -39.75
C GLY A 323 -8.25 13.03 -38.49
N LYS A 324 -8.87 13.88 -37.67
CA LYS A 324 -8.32 14.37 -36.39
C LYS A 324 -7.96 13.21 -35.46
N LYS A 325 -6.68 13.13 -35.07
CA LYS A 325 -6.12 12.10 -34.20
C LYS A 325 -5.65 12.69 -32.88
N ILE A 326 -5.69 11.90 -31.81
CA ILE A 326 -5.19 12.30 -30.49
C ILE A 326 -4.13 11.31 -30.02
N ILE A 327 -2.98 11.84 -29.62
CA ILE A 327 -1.92 11.08 -28.97
C ILE A 327 -1.88 11.48 -27.50
N ILE A 328 -1.97 10.51 -26.60
CA ILE A 328 -1.84 10.70 -25.15
C ILE A 328 -0.54 10.05 -24.71
N ALA A 329 0.39 10.86 -24.22
CA ALA A 329 1.69 10.36 -23.80
C ALA A 329 2.18 11.06 -22.53
N ARG A 330 3.13 10.44 -21.84
CA ARG A 330 3.93 11.16 -20.85
C ARG A 330 4.92 12.04 -21.61
N LYS A 331 5.26 13.20 -21.05
CA LYS A 331 6.18 14.17 -21.66
C LYS A 331 7.49 13.52 -22.14
N ARG A 332 8.08 12.60 -21.36
CA ARG A 332 9.29 11.86 -21.74
C ARG A 332 9.09 10.88 -22.90
N ASP A 333 7.92 10.24 -22.96
CA ASP A 333 7.61 9.21 -23.95
C ASP A 333 7.27 9.88 -25.29
N ALA A 334 6.67 11.08 -25.24
CA ALA A 334 6.40 11.92 -26.40
C ALA A 334 7.67 12.35 -27.16
N LYS A 335 8.82 12.48 -26.48
CA LYS A 335 10.11 12.77 -27.12
C LYS A 335 10.52 11.69 -28.14
N ARG A 336 9.96 10.48 -28.04
CA ARG A 336 10.21 9.39 -29.00
C ARG A 336 9.19 9.34 -30.14
N ILE A 337 7.97 9.78 -29.88
CA ILE A 337 6.84 9.65 -30.82
C ILE A 337 6.71 10.89 -31.70
N LEU A 338 6.78 12.09 -31.12
CA LEU A 338 6.55 13.34 -31.84
C LEU A 338 7.54 13.61 -32.99
N PRO A 339 8.85 13.27 -32.89
CA PRO A 339 9.78 13.46 -34.01
C PRO A 339 9.46 12.61 -35.24
N ALA A 340 8.66 11.55 -35.10
CA ALA A 340 8.22 10.72 -36.23
C ALA A 340 7.02 11.35 -36.98
N LEU A 341 6.43 12.42 -36.45
CA LEU A 341 5.33 13.15 -37.11
C LEU A 341 5.91 14.23 -38.04
N PRO A 342 5.28 14.50 -39.19
CA PRO A 342 5.68 15.62 -40.05
C PRO A 342 5.72 16.95 -39.27
N ALA A 343 6.70 17.80 -39.55
CA ALA A 343 6.82 19.10 -38.89
C ALA A 343 5.54 19.94 -39.08
N GLY A 344 4.99 20.49 -38.00
CA GLY A 344 3.76 21.28 -38.03
C GLY A 344 2.45 20.47 -38.07
N SER A 345 2.50 19.14 -38.17
CA SER A 345 1.30 18.28 -38.21
C SER A 345 0.66 18.02 -36.84
N TYR A 346 1.17 18.62 -35.76
CA TYR A 346 0.63 18.38 -34.42
C TYR A 346 0.66 19.63 -33.52
N ARG A 347 -0.28 19.68 -32.58
CA ARG A 347 -0.38 20.74 -31.56
C ARG A 347 -0.70 20.13 -30.20
N GLN A 348 -0.06 20.63 -29.15
CA GLN A 348 -0.45 20.27 -27.78
C GLN A 348 -1.80 20.90 -27.45
N THR A 349 -2.80 20.08 -27.10
CA THR A 349 -4.15 20.54 -26.75
C THR A 349 -4.37 20.65 -25.26
N LEU A 350 -3.91 19.67 -24.50
CA LEU A 350 -4.09 19.63 -23.05
C LEU A 350 -2.86 19.06 -22.37
N ALA A 351 -2.52 19.56 -21.18
CA ALA A 351 -1.47 19.00 -20.34
C ALA A 351 -1.94 18.92 -18.89
N ALA A 352 -1.60 17.83 -18.21
CA ALA A 352 -1.85 17.70 -16.79
C ALA A 352 -1.10 18.81 -16.03
N ARG A 353 -1.73 19.40 -15.02
CA ARG A 353 -1.10 20.45 -14.19
C ARG A 353 0.23 19.95 -13.61
N THR A 354 1.18 20.86 -13.45
CA THR A 354 2.46 20.63 -12.79
C THR A 354 2.68 21.63 -11.70
N PHE A 355 3.36 21.20 -10.65
CA PHE A 355 3.73 22.04 -9.53
C PHE A 355 5.25 22.26 -9.54
N PRO A 356 5.75 23.47 -9.24
CA PRO A 356 7.18 23.79 -9.26
C PRO A 356 8.05 22.83 -8.42
N TRP A 357 7.55 22.41 -7.26
CA TRP A 357 8.22 21.48 -6.35
C TRP A 357 8.19 20.01 -6.81
N SER A 358 7.43 19.68 -7.85
CA SER A 358 7.29 18.30 -8.34
C SER A 358 8.36 17.97 -9.37
N ARG A 359 9.35 17.15 -8.97
CA ARG A 359 10.38 16.58 -9.88
C ARG A 359 9.83 15.67 -10.99
N ARG A 360 8.50 15.51 -11.09
CA ARG A 360 7.82 14.57 -12.00
C ARG A 360 7.38 15.18 -13.34
N ASN A 361 7.94 16.32 -13.77
CA ASN A 361 7.57 16.96 -15.04
C ASN A 361 7.69 16.01 -16.26
N GLU A 362 8.70 15.15 -16.29
CA GLU A 362 8.88 14.14 -17.34
C GLU A 362 7.82 13.03 -17.35
N LYS A 363 7.13 12.81 -16.21
CA LYS A 363 6.04 11.83 -16.07
C LYS A 363 4.65 12.46 -16.30
N ARG A 364 4.57 13.77 -16.55
CA ARG A 364 3.34 14.51 -16.81
C ARG A 364 2.64 13.97 -18.06
N LEU A 365 1.33 13.71 -17.96
CA LEU A 365 0.50 13.38 -19.11
C LEU A 365 0.18 14.62 -19.93
N VAL A 366 0.21 14.45 -21.23
CA VAL A 366 -0.07 15.49 -22.21
C VAL A 366 -0.81 14.84 -23.37
N ALA A 367 -1.75 15.58 -23.95
CA ALA A 367 -2.49 15.23 -25.14
C ALA A 367 -2.04 16.12 -26.30
N TRP A 368 -1.78 15.50 -27.44
CA TRP A 368 -1.47 16.17 -28.69
C TRP A 368 -2.51 15.82 -29.73
N GLU A 369 -2.99 16.83 -30.43
CA GLU A 369 -3.80 16.67 -31.62
C GLU A 369 -2.90 16.60 -32.84
N VAL A 370 -3.18 15.66 -33.73
CA VAL A 370 -2.43 15.41 -34.97
C VAL A 370 -3.41 15.56 -36.15
N PHE A 371 -3.01 16.37 -37.13
CA PHE A 371 -3.81 16.77 -38.29
C PHE A 371 -3.40 16.01 -39.55
#